data_AF-A0A522WJL0-F1
#
_entry.id   AF-A0A522WJL0-F1
#
_cell.length_a   1.000
_cell.length_b   1.000
_cell.length_c   1.000
_cell.angle_alpha   90.00
_cell.angle_beta   90.00
_cell.angle_gamma   90.00
#
_symmetry.space_group_name_H-M   'P 1'
#
loop_
_entity.id
_entity.type
_entity.pdbx_description
1 polymer ?
#
loop_
_entity_poly.entity_id
_entity_poly.type
_entity_poly.pdbx_seq_one_letter_code
_entity_poly.pdbx_strand_id
1 'polypeptide(L)'
;MTNIIKADPETFFGALRGEGVELRDILWPLAGLSPRERAVFTEYHYWNTHMKIVAKSHRISIGRAYEILYRAEEKIASSRS
;
A
#
# COMPACT_ATOMS: atom_id res chain seq x y z
N MET A 1 -5.84 -8.39 27.14
CA MET A 1 -4.60 -8.54 26.33
C MET A 1 -5.02 -8.76 24.90
N THR A 2 -4.84 -7.77 24.04
CA THR A 2 -5.18 -7.89 22.61
C THR A 2 -4.06 -8.67 21.94
N ASN A 3 -4.30 -9.93 21.58
CA ASN A 3 -3.33 -10.69 20.79
C ASN A 3 -3.17 -9.99 19.44
N ILE A 4 -2.03 -9.34 19.24
CA ILE A 4 -1.66 -8.80 17.92
C ILE A 4 -1.29 -10.02 17.07
N ILE A 5 -2.27 -10.54 16.35
CA ILE A 5 -2.03 -11.56 15.33
C ILE A 5 -1.26 -10.87 14.21
N LYS A 6 0.07 -11.02 14.21
CA LYS A 6 0.88 -10.69 13.03
C LYS A 6 0.60 -11.79 12.01
N ALA A 7 -0.38 -11.55 11.15
CA ALA A 7 -0.59 -12.39 9.98
C ALA A 7 0.59 -12.18 9.04
N ASP A 8 1.33 -13.24 8.79
CA ASP A 8 2.35 -13.27 7.75
C ASP A 8 1.66 -13.04 6.39
N PRO A 9 2.12 -12.05 5.58
CA PRO A 9 1.51 -11.77 4.30
C PRO A 9 1.46 -13.00 3.41
N GLU A 10 2.55 -13.77 3.29
CA GLU A 10 2.59 -14.96 2.42
C GLU A 10 1.47 -15.93 2.77
N THR A 11 1.26 -16.14 4.08
CA THR A 11 0.21 -17.01 4.60
C THR A 11 -1.19 -16.45 4.32
N PHE A 12 -1.41 -15.15 4.55
CA PHE A 12 -2.71 -14.51 4.36
C PHE A 12 -3.14 -14.46 2.88
N PHE A 13 -2.23 -13.99 2.03
CA PHE A 13 -2.48 -13.83 0.60
C PHE A 13 -2.34 -15.16 -0.16
N GLY A 14 -1.51 -16.08 0.33
CA GLY A 14 -1.42 -17.45 -0.17
C GLY A 14 -2.71 -18.24 0.00
N ALA A 15 -3.51 -17.92 1.02
CA ALA A 15 -4.83 -18.52 1.25
C ALA A 15 -5.92 -18.05 0.26
N LEU A 16 -5.70 -16.96 -0.49
CA LEU A 16 -6.67 -16.40 -1.46
C LEU A 16 -6.66 -17.10 -2.84
N ARG A 17 -6.20 -18.35 -2.94
CA ARG A 17 -6.16 -19.07 -4.24
C ARG A 17 -7.58 -19.38 -4.75
N GLY A 18 -7.89 -18.94 -5.97
CA GLY A 18 -9.20 -19.13 -6.62
C GLY A 18 -9.76 -17.79 -7.16
N GLU A 19 -11.06 -17.53 -6.96
CA GLU A 19 -11.73 -16.27 -7.33
C GLU A 19 -11.10 -15.02 -6.64
N GLY A 20 -10.32 -15.21 -5.59
CA GLY A 20 -9.59 -14.15 -4.87
C GLY A 20 -8.22 -13.78 -5.43
N VAL A 21 -7.77 -14.39 -6.53
CA VAL A 21 -6.45 -14.12 -7.15
C VAL A 21 -6.33 -12.66 -7.57
N GLU A 22 -7.39 -12.06 -8.12
CA GLU A 22 -7.38 -10.63 -8.51
C GLU A 22 -7.16 -9.72 -7.29
N LEU A 23 -7.85 -10.01 -6.18
CA LEU A 23 -7.70 -9.30 -4.91
C LEU A 23 -6.30 -9.48 -4.33
N ARG A 24 -5.76 -10.70 -4.40
CA ARG A 24 -4.38 -10.99 -3.98
C ARG A 24 -3.39 -10.18 -4.79
N ASP A 25 -3.50 -10.17 -6.11
CA ASP A 25 -2.53 -9.52 -6.99
C ASP A 25 -2.60 -7.98 -6.90
N ILE A 26 -3.77 -7.42 -6.53
CA ILE A 26 -3.93 -6.01 -6.19
C ILE A 26 -3.29 -5.67 -4.83
N LEU A 27 -3.51 -6.48 -3.80
CA LEU A 27 -3.14 -6.14 -2.42
C LEU A 27 -1.74 -6.62 -2.01
N TRP A 28 -1.23 -7.68 -2.63
CA TRP A 28 0.09 -8.26 -2.34
C TRP A 28 1.24 -7.25 -2.45
N PRO A 29 1.30 -6.40 -3.50
CA PRO A 29 2.36 -5.41 -3.62
C PRO A 29 2.38 -4.40 -2.46
N LEU A 30 1.25 -4.21 -1.77
CA LEU A 30 1.15 -3.29 -0.64
C LEU A 30 1.70 -3.85 0.68
N ALA A 31 1.95 -5.16 0.75
CA ALA A 31 2.36 -5.84 1.98
C ALA A 31 3.71 -5.34 2.50
N GLY A 32 4.66 -5.06 1.61
CA GLY A 32 6.00 -4.54 1.93
C GLY A 32 6.05 -3.04 2.26
N LEU A 33 4.93 -2.33 2.11
CA LEU A 33 4.86 -0.90 2.39
C LEU A 33 4.61 -0.64 3.88
N SER A 34 5.26 0.41 4.41
CA SER A 34 4.89 0.97 5.71
C SER A 34 3.45 1.48 5.70
N PRO A 35 2.80 1.63 6.87
CA PRO A 35 1.42 2.12 6.93
C PRO A 35 1.23 3.47 6.20
N ARG A 36 2.24 4.33 6.26
CA ARG A 36 2.17 5.66 5.62
C ARG A 36 2.35 5.60 4.11
N GLU A 37 3.30 4.82 3.62
CA GLU A 37 3.49 4.56 2.18
C GLU A 37 2.23 3.94 1.58
N ARG A 38 1.66 2.94 2.27
CA ARG A 38 0.44 2.26 1.83
C ARG A 38 -0.75 3.19 1.72
N ALA A 39 -0.97 4.04 2.71
CA ALA A 39 -2.07 5.00 2.71
C ALA A 39 -1.95 6.00 1.55
N VAL A 40 -0.77 6.62 1.39
CA VAL A 40 -0.51 7.57 0.29
C VAL A 40 -0.67 6.89 -1.08
N PHE A 41 -0.12 5.68 -1.24
CA PHE A 41 -0.22 4.92 -2.48
C PHE A 41 -1.68 4.57 -2.82
N THR A 42 -2.44 4.07 -1.85
CA THR A 42 -3.85 3.67 -2.03
C THR A 42 -4.72 4.86 -2.38
N GLU A 43 -4.60 5.96 -1.64
CA GLU A 43 -5.36 7.19 -1.90
C GLU A 43 -5.11 7.72 -3.32
N TYR A 44 -3.84 7.74 -3.74
CA TYR A 44 -3.47 8.27 -5.04
C TYR A 44 -3.88 7.33 -6.19
N HIS A 45 -3.49 6.05 -6.16
CA HIS A 45 -3.69 5.14 -7.29
C HIS A 45 -5.06 4.46 -7.29
N TYR A 46 -5.55 4.00 -6.14
CA TYR A 46 -6.75 3.17 -6.10
C TYR A 46 -8.01 4.00 -5.92
N TRP A 47 -7.93 5.09 -5.15
CA TRP A 47 -9.04 6.03 -5.03
C TRP A 47 -8.97 7.17 -6.04
N ASN A 48 -7.92 7.21 -6.86
CA ASN A 48 -7.70 8.26 -7.87
C ASN A 48 -7.77 9.68 -7.27
N THR A 49 -7.22 9.85 -6.07
CA THR A 49 -7.30 11.11 -5.33
C THR A 49 -6.16 12.04 -5.74
N HIS A 50 -6.50 13.28 -6.09
CA HIS A 50 -5.50 14.28 -6.46
C HIS A 50 -4.49 14.52 -5.31
N MET A 51 -3.19 14.55 -5.63
CA MET A 51 -2.10 14.61 -4.63
C MET A 51 -2.22 15.76 -3.63
N LYS A 52 -2.74 16.92 -4.03
CA LYS A 52 -3.04 18.04 -3.11
C LYS A 52 -3.97 17.63 -1.95
N ILE A 53 -4.98 16.80 -2.22
CA ILE A 53 -5.94 16.32 -1.23
C ILE A 53 -5.25 15.29 -0.33
N VAL A 54 -4.46 14.38 -0.91
CA VAL A 54 -3.65 13.40 -0.16
C VAL A 54 -2.71 14.10 0.81
N ALA A 55 -1.94 15.10 0.34
CA ALA A 55 -1.04 15.88 1.19
C ALA A 55 -1.78 16.57 2.36
N LYS A 56 -2.97 17.13 2.08
CA LYS A 56 -3.84 17.75 3.10
C LYS A 56 -4.34 16.72 4.12
N SER A 57 -4.82 15.56 3.67
CA SER A 57 -5.28 14.43 4.50
C SER A 57 -4.19 14.00 5.48
N HIS A 58 -2.96 13.86 4.98
CA HIS A 58 -1.80 13.43 5.74
C HIS A 58 -1.11 14.54 6.55
N ARG A 59 -1.60 15.79 6.46
CA ARG A 59 -1.02 16.99 7.10
C ARG A 59 0.47 17.15 6.81
N ILE A 60 0.87 16.98 5.56
CA ILE A 60 2.25 17.12 5.07
C ILE A 60 2.30 18.05 3.85
N SER A 61 3.51 18.49 3.51
CA SER A 61 3.71 19.24 2.26
C SER A 61 3.45 18.35 1.04
N ILE A 62 3.07 18.96 -0.08
CA ILE A 62 2.84 18.24 -1.34
C ILE A 62 4.11 17.52 -1.82
N GLY A 63 5.28 18.15 -1.66
CA GLY A 63 6.57 17.53 -1.99
C GLY A 63 6.84 16.28 -1.15
N ARG A 64 6.55 16.33 0.15
CA ARG A 64 6.71 15.17 1.03
C ARG A 64 5.75 14.04 0.67
N ALA A 65 4.53 14.36 0.22
CA ALA A 65 3.58 13.36 -0.24
C ALA A 65 4.09 12.65 -1.51
N TYR A 66 4.65 13.39 -2.47
CA TYR A 66 5.31 12.81 -3.65
C TYR A 66 6.53 11.95 -3.29
N GLU A 67 7.38 12.38 -2.36
CA GLU A 67 8.51 11.56 -1.91
C GLU A 67 8.06 10.23 -1.30
N ILE A 68 6.98 10.25 -0.51
CA ILE A 68 6.42 9.02 0.08
C ILE A 68 5.84 8.13 -1.00
N LEU A 69 5.10 8.70 -1.96
CA LEU A 69 4.55 7.96 -3.08
C LEU A 69 5.66 7.30 -3.92
N TYR A 70 6.69 8.06 -4.28
CA TYR A 70 7.83 7.59 -5.05
C TYR A 70 8.52 6.39 -4.37
N ARG A 71 8.80 6.47 -3.07
CA ARG A 71 9.39 5.35 -2.31
C ARG A 71 8.48 4.12 -2.28
N ALA A 72 7.17 4.32 -2.21
CA ALA A 72 6.21 3.23 -2.26
C ALA A 72 6.22 2.54 -3.64
N GLU A 73 6.25 3.32 -4.71
CA GLU A 73 6.32 2.84 -6.09
C GLU A 73 7.62 2.07 -6.36
N GLU A 74 8.77 2.55 -5.88
CA GLU A 74 10.05 1.85 -5.99
C GLU A 74 10.01 0.47 -5.31
N LYS A 75 9.45 0.38 -4.09
CA LYS A 75 9.32 -0.89 -3.36
C LYS A 75 8.40 -1.88 -4.07
N ILE A 76 7.30 -1.40 -4.65
CA ILE A 76 6.40 -2.23 -5.43
C ILE A 76 7.10 -2.73 -6.70
N ALA A 77 7.79 -1.83 -7.42
CA ALA A 77 8.52 -2.19 -8.62
C ALA A 77 9.60 -3.25 -8.33
N SER A 78 10.36 -3.09 -7.23
CA SER A 78 11.38 -4.06 -6.83
C SER A 78 10.80 -5.40 -6.39
N SER A 79 9.57 -5.44 -5.84
CA SER A 79 8.91 -6.69 -5.43
C SER A 79 8.38 -7.54 -6.59
N ARG A 80 8.33 -6.96 -7.80
CA ARG A 80 7.86 -7.62 -9.04
C ARG A 80 8.99 -8.17 -9.91
N SER A 81 10.25 -7.90 -9.53
CA SER A 81 11.47 -8.35 -10.22
C SER A 81 11.96 -9.67 -9.63
#